data_AF-A0A4Y7RUT7-F1
#
_entry.id   AF-A0A4Y7RUT7-F1
#
_cell.length_a   1.000
_cell.length_b   1.000
_cell.length_c   1.000
_cell.angle_alpha   90.00
_cell.angle_beta   90.00
_cell.angle_gamma   90.00
#
_symmetry.space_group_name_H-M   'P 1'
#
loop_
_entity.id
_entity.type
_entity.pdbx_description
1 polymer ?
#
loop_
_entity_poly.entity_id
_entity_poly.type
_entity_poly.pdbx_seq_one_letter_code
_entity_poly.pdbx_strand_id
1 'polypeptide(L)'
;MGQRIRKEGKFLIIEENNWINSTCEISLCDGENCLARSKISTACGKWIFDHIFVAEEHRAKGYGSEVLNKLTDYLDQNRLDLYAYIHSTGSLDDRQLLAWYKRHGFMESSDGSYPLVRSYRNNSI
;
A
#
# COMPACT_ATOMS: atom_id res chain seq x y z
N MET A 1 3.32 -10.58 20.65
CA MET A 1 2.77 -10.37 19.30
C MET A 1 1.54 -9.51 19.47
N GLY A 2 1.51 -8.34 18.84
CA GLY A 2 0.41 -7.38 18.98
C GLY A 2 -0.32 -7.24 17.65
N GLN A 3 -1.65 -7.25 17.70
CA GLN A 3 -2.50 -6.93 16.55
C GLN A 3 -3.39 -5.74 16.94
N ARG A 4 -3.51 -4.78 16.03
CA ARG A 4 -4.41 -3.64 16.17
C ARG A 4 -5.30 -3.60 14.93
N ILE A 5 -6.61 -3.55 15.16
CA ILE A 5 -7.63 -3.48 14.12
C ILE A 5 -8.37 -2.16 14.26
N ARG A 6 -8.52 -1.41 13.16
CA ARG A 6 -9.25 -0.15 13.11
C ARG A 6 -10.17 -0.12 11.90
N LYS A 7 -11.35 0.47 12.07
CA LYS A 7 -12.28 0.76 10.98
C LYS A 7 -12.38 2.26 10.80
N GLU A 8 -12.13 2.74 9.59
CA GLU A 8 -12.17 4.15 9.23
C GLU A 8 -13.08 4.31 8.01
N GLY A 9 -14.37 4.57 8.27
CA GLY A 9 -15.41 4.57 7.24
C GLY A 9 -15.50 3.20 6.55
N LYS A 10 -15.22 3.17 5.25
CA LYS A 10 -15.20 1.95 4.41
C LYS A 10 -13.87 1.20 4.43
N PHE A 11 -12.88 1.69 5.17
CA PHE A 11 -11.57 1.04 5.26
C PHE A 11 -11.43 0.23 6.55
N LEU A 12 -10.90 -0.98 6.41
CA LEU A 12 -10.43 -1.81 7.51
C LEU A 12 -8.90 -1.79 7.48
N ILE A 13 -8.28 -1.38 8.59
CA ILE A 13 -6.83 -1.29 8.75
C ILE A 13 -6.41 -2.28 9.83
N ILE A 14 -5.51 -3.19 9.48
CA ILE A 14 -4.96 -4.20 10.38
C ILE A 14 -3.46 -3.98 10.45
N GLU A 15 -2.95 -3.74 11.66
CA GLU A 15 -1.51 -3.69 11.92
C GLU A 15 -1.12 -4.89 12.77
N GLU A 16 -0.03 -5.55 12.41
CA GLU A 16 0.53 -6.65 13.18
C GLU A 16 1.99 -6.37 13.46
N ASN A 17 2.42 -6.63 14.69
CA ASN A 17 3.81 -6.55 15.07
C ASN A 17 4.26 -7.82 15.79
N ASN A 18 5.29 -8.45 15.25
CA ASN A 18 5.95 -9.60 15.84
C ASN A 18 7.47 -9.34 15.94
N TRP A 19 8.24 -10.34 16.34
CA TRP A 19 9.69 -10.21 16.56
C TRP A 19 10.52 -10.18 15.28
N ILE A 20 9.93 -10.54 14.14
CA ILE A 20 10.54 -10.58 12.80
C ILE A 20 10.22 -9.30 12.03
N ASN A 21 8.94 -8.93 11.99
CA ASN A 21 8.47 -7.79 11.21
C ASN A 21 7.20 -7.14 11.78
N SER A 22 6.95 -5.93 11.30
CA SER A 22 5.66 -5.27 11.36
C SER A 22 4.97 -5.37 9.99
N THR A 23 3.64 -5.48 9.98
CA THR A 23 2.83 -5.43 8.76
C THR A 23 1.67 -4.47 8.92
N CYS A 24 1.21 -3.91 7.82
CA CYS A 24 -0.03 -3.15 7.75
C CYS A 24 -0.81 -3.59 6.51
N GLU A 25 -2.06 -3.98 6.71
CA GLU A 25 -3.02 -4.26 5.67
C GLU A 25 -4.12 -3.21 5.69
N ILE A 26 -4.46 -2.68 4.52
CA ILE A 26 -5.59 -1.77 4.32
C ILE A 26 -6.52 -2.41 3.30
N SER A 27 -7.75 -2.64 3.73
CA SER A 27 -8.82 -3.21 2.92
C SER A 27 -9.94 -2.20 2.73
N LEU A 28 -10.43 -2.04 1.51
CA LEU A 28 -11.64 -1.31 1.16
C LEU A 28 -12.81 -2.29 1.13
N CYS A 29 -13.81 -2.06 1.97
CA CYS A 29 -14.96 -2.97 2.14
C CYS A 29 -16.29 -2.29 1.80
N ASP A 30 -17.22 -3.08 1.29
CA ASP A 30 -18.65 -2.75 1.17
C ASP A 30 -19.47 -3.86 1.85
N GLY A 31 -19.97 -3.57 3.05
CA GLY A 31 -20.52 -4.59 3.95
C GLY A 31 -19.46 -5.62 4.33
N GLU A 32 -19.74 -6.90 4.03
CA GLU A 32 -18.83 -8.03 4.24
C GLU A 32 -17.88 -8.27 3.05
N ASN A 33 -18.10 -7.59 1.92
CA ASN A 33 -17.31 -7.79 0.71
C ASN A 33 -16.04 -6.94 0.74
N CYS A 34 -14.88 -7.58 0.54
CA CYS A 34 -13.61 -6.88 0.32
C CYS A 34 -13.45 -6.55 -1.16
N LEU A 35 -13.48 -5.26 -1.49
CA LEU A 35 -13.41 -4.76 -2.87
C LEU A 35 -11.97 -4.67 -3.39
N ALA A 36 -11.06 -4.27 -2.51
CA ALA A 36 -9.63 -4.17 -2.79
C ALA A 36 -8.85 -4.19 -1.48
N ARG A 37 -7.58 -4.64 -1.52
CA ARG A 37 -6.70 -4.60 -0.35
C ARG A 37 -5.23 -4.42 -0.74
N SER A 38 -4.47 -3.79 0.13
CA SER A 38 -3.00 -3.67 0.01
C SER A 38 -2.33 -4.11 1.29
N LYS A 39 -1.16 -4.72 1.17
CA LYS A 39 -0.33 -5.11 2.30
C LYS A 39 1.09 -4.57 2.17
N ILE A 40 1.62 -4.08 3.27
CA ILE A 40 3.01 -3.65 3.42
C ILE A 40 3.64 -4.35 4.62
N SER A 41 4.96 -4.56 4.57
CA SER A 41 5.71 -5.22 5.64
C SER A 41 7.06 -4.58 5.86
N THR A 42 7.65 -4.75 7.04
CA THR A 42 9.01 -4.30 7.30
C THR A 42 10.04 -5.38 6.95
N ALA A 43 11.08 -5.01 6.22
CA ALA A 43 12.27 -5.84 6.00
C ALA A 43 13.53 -4.97 6.10
N CYS A 44 14.53 -5.43 6.86
CA CYS A 44 15.80 -4.71 7.05
C CYS A 44 15.63 -3.23 7.44
N GLY A 45 14.65 -2.92 8.30
CA GLY A 45 14.36 -1.56 8.77
C GLY A 45 13.59 -0.67 7.78
N LYS A 46 13.14 -1.19 6.64
CA LYS A 46 12.36 -0.45 5.62
C LYS A 46 10.95 -1.01 5.51
N TRP A 47 9.98 -0.14 5.21
CA TRP A 47 8.65 -0.59 4.79
C TRP A 47 8.63 -0.90 3.30
N ILE A 48 8.18 -2.12 2.98
CA ILE A 48 8.16 -2.68 1.65
C ILE A 48 6.71 -2.91 1.24
N PHE A 49 6.40 -2.60 -0.01
CA PHE A 49 5.10 -2.89 -0.61
C PHE A 49 5.04 -4.35 -1.04
N ASP A 50 4.22 -5.15 -0.36
CA ASP A 50 4.11 -6.58 -0.67
C ASP A 50 3.24 -6.78 -1.91
N HIS A 51 2.00 -6.29 -1.86
CA HIS A 51 1.05 -6.42 -2.97
C HIS A 51 -0.16 -5.50 -2.80
N ILE A 52 -0.86 -5.28 -3.92
CA ILE A 52 -2.23 -4.79 -3.96
C ILE A 52 -3.07 -5.74 -4.79
N PHE A 53 -4.27 -6.06 -4.31
CA PHE A 53 -5.20 -6.97 -4.94
C PHE A 53 -6.56 -6.31 -5.14
N VAL A 54 -7.12 -6.49 -6.33
CA VAL A 54 -8.49 -6.13 -6.69
C VAL A 54 -9.09 -7.33 -7.42
N ALA A 55 -10.20 -7.85 -6.90
CA ALA A 55 -10.93 -8.96 -7.52
C ALA A 55 -11.35 -8.57 -8.95
N GLU A 56 -11.40 -9.53 -9.87
CA GLU A 56 -11.54 -9.26 -11.30
C GLU A 56 -12.85 -8.51 -11.63
N GLU A 57 -13.95 -8.92 -11.00
CA GLU A 57 -15.27 -8.30 -11.03
C GLU A 57 -15.31 -6.86 -10.46
N HIS A 58 -14.23 -6.44 -9.81
CA HIS A 58 -14.07 -5.14 -9.16
C HIS A 58 -12.99 -4.26 -9.80
N ARG A 59 -12.29 -4.77 -10.81
CA ARG A 59 -11.27 -4.01 -11.57
C ARG A 59 -11.91 -2.86 -12.36
N ALA A 60 -11.07 -1.90 -12.74
CA ALA A 60 -11.45 -0.67 -13.47
C ALA A 60 -12.46 0.27 -12.76
N LYS A 61 -12.80 0.00 -11.49
CA LYS A 61 -13.71 0.84 -10.68
C LYS A 61 -12.99 1.85 -9.78
N GLY A 62 -11.66 1.93 -9.84
CA GLY A 62 -10.84 2.85 -9.04
C GLY A 62 -10.46 2.34 -7.64
N TYR A 63 -11.00 1.20 -7.19
CA TYR A 63 -10.79 0.68 -5.83
C TYR A 63 -9.32 0.44 -5.43
N GLY A 64 -8.49 -0.02 -6.37
CA GLY A 64 -7.05 -0.13 -6.12
C GLY A 64 -6.42 1.24 -5.81
N SER A 65 -6.80 2.28 -6.55
CA SER A 65 -6.33 3.65 -6.29
C SER A 65 -6.83 4.17 -4.95
N GLU A 66 -8.07 3.84 -4.55
CA GLU A 66 -8.61 4.25 -3.27
C GLU A 66 -7.87 3.63 -2.08
N VAL A 67 -7.59 2.32 -2.16
CA VAL A 67 -6.78 1.64 -1.15
C VAL A 67 -5.37 2.22 -1.10
N LEU A 68 -4.76 2.46 -2.27
CA LEU A 68 -3.41 3.03 -2.31
C LEU A 68 -3.37 4.46 -1.76
N ASN A 69 -4.38 5.30 -2.04
CA ASN A 69 -4.52 6.62 -1.42
C ASN A 69 -4.62 6.51 0.11
N LYS A 70 -5.43 5.58 0.61
CA LYS A 70 -5.55 5.39 2.07
C LYS A 70 -4.24 4.92 2.70
N LEU A 71 -3.49 4.09 1.99
CA LEU A 71 -2.16 3.65 2.39
C LEU A 71 -1.15 4.79 2.38
N THR A 72 -1.15 5.65 1.36
CA THR A 72 -0.26 6.81 1.32
C THR A 72 -0.58 7.82 2.42
N ASP A 73 -1.85 8.00 2.79
CA ASP A 73 -2.24 8.79 3.97
C ASP A 73 -1.71 8.18 5.27
N TYR A 74 -1.85 6.86 5.43
CA TYR A 74 -1.30 6.13 6.59
C TYR A 74 0.22 6.33 6.70
N LEU A 75 0.95 6.23 5.58
CA LEU A 75 2.39 6.43 5.54
C LEU A 75 2.77 7.87 5.93
N ASP A 76 2.01 8.87 5.49
CA ASP A 76 2.25 10.28 5.86
C ASP A 76 2.06 10.53 7.35
N GLN A 77 0.96 10.04 7.92
CA GLN A 77 0.65 10.19 9.33
C GLN A 77 1.70 9.54 10.24
N ASN A 78 2.31 8.44 9.78
CA ASN A 78 3.31 7.70 10.53
C ASN A 78 4.75 8.04 10.14
N ARG A 79 4.97 8.98 9.21
CA ARG A 79 6.29 9.37 8.68
C ARG A 79 7.10 8.18 8.14
N LEU A 80 6.46 7.38 7.32
CA LEU A 80 7.03 6.15 6.77
C LEU A 80 7.30 6.29 5.26
N ASP A 81 8.53 5.98 4.86
CA ASP A 81 8.87 5.77 3.46
C ASP A 81 8.52 4.35 3.05
N LEU A 82 8.01 4.20 1.83
CA LEU A 82 7.59 2.91 1.29
C LEU A 82 8.34 2.58 0.01
N TYR A 83 8.97 1.41 -0.02
CA TYR A 83 9.74 0.91 -1.14
C TYR A 83 8.95 -0.15 -1.91
N ALA A 84 9.03 -0.15 -3.23
CA ALA A 84 8.24 -1.06 -4.07
C ALA A 84 9.04 -1.61 -5.26
N TYR A 85 8.71 -2.84 -5.65
CA TYR A 85 9.05 -3.39 -6.96
C TYR A 85 7.90 -3.17 -7.94
N ILE A 86 8.25 -3.17 -9.23
CA ILE A 86 7.27 -3.22 -10.31
C ILE A 86 7.23 -4.67 -10.75
N HIS A 87 6.17 -5.37 -10.36
CA HIS A 87 5.92 -6.73 -10.81
C HIS A 87 4.41 -6.94 -10.87
N SER A 88 3.86 -6.89 -12.08
CA SER A 88 2.43 -7.10 -12.26
C SER A 88 2.10 -8.57 -12.54
N THR A 89 1.14 -9.09 -11.78
CA THR A 89 0.47 -10.39 -12.03
C THR A 89 -1.03 -10.19 -12.33
N GLY A 90 -1.47 -8.94 -12.50
CA GLY A 90 -2.87 -8.56 -12.67
C GLY A 90 -3.20 -8.04 -14.06
N SER A 91 -4.20 -7.16 -14.15
CA SER A 91 -4.69 -6.62 -15.43
C SER A 91 -3.81 -5.51 -16.02
N LEU A 92 -2.89 -4.95 -15.23
CA LEU A 92 -1.95 -3.94 -15.69
C LEU A 92 -0.68 -4.62 -16.18
N ASP A 93 -0.04 -4.12 -17.24
CA ASP A 93 1.36 -4.45 -17.49
C ASP A 93 2.29 -3.63 -16.57
N ASP A 94 3.58 -3.96 -16.53
CA ASP A 94 4.56 -3.27 -15.68
C ASP A 94 4.68 -1.77 -15.98
N ARG A 95 4.51 -1.35 -17.24
CA ARG A 95 4.56 0.06 -17.64
C ARG A 95 3.33 0.81 -17.13
N GLN A 96 2.15 0.19 -17.23
CA GLN A 96 0.90 0.72 -16.71
C GLN A 96 0.92 0.77 -15.18
N LEU A 97 1.47 -0.25 -14.52
CA LEU A 97 1.65 -0.31 -13.08
C LEU A 97 2.60 0.79 -12.59
N LEU A 98 3.74 0.97 -13.26
CA LEU A 98 4.67 2.08 -12.99
C LEU A 98 3.98 3.44 -13.13
N ALA A 99 3.26 3.67 -14.24
CA ALA A 99 2.55 4.91 -14.44
C ALA A 99 1.48 5.14 -13.38
N TRP A 100 0.83 4.06 -12.90
CA TRP A 100 -0.13 4.12 -11.81
C TRP A 100 0.56 4.46 -10.48
N TYR A 101 1.66 3.80 -10.11
CA TYR A 101 2.44 4.16 -8.92
C TYR A 101 2.91 5.61 -8.93
N LYS A 102 3.39 6.13 -10.07
CA LYS A 102 3.82 7.54 -10.18
C LYS A 102 2.69 8.53 -9.87
N ARG A 103 1.43 8.22 -10.22
CA ARG A 103 0.26 9.05 -9.84
C ARG A 103 0.01 9.09 -8.32
N HIS A 104 0.48 8.08 -7.60
CA HIS A 104 0.39 7.95 -6.15
C HIS A 104 1.65 8.44 -5.41
N GLY A 105 2.54 9.16 -6.11
CA GLY A 105 3.71 9.81 -5.52
C GLY A 105 4.95 8.92 -5.37
N PHE A 106 4.96 7.74 -5.99
CA PHE A 106 6.19 6.96 -6.11
C PHE A 106 7.14 7.59 -7.13
N MET A 107 8.41 7.56 -6.81
CA MET A 107 9.52 8.06 -7.63
C MET A 107 10.58 6.96 -7.78
N GLU A 108 11.51 7.17 -8.69
CA GLU A 108 12.69 6.31 -8.81
C GLU A 108 13.51 6.37 -7.53
N SER A 109 13.88 5.21 -7.03
CA SER A 109 14.65 5.07 -5.80
C SER A 109 16.13 5.00 -6.11
N SER A 110 16.94 5.69 -5.31
CA SER A 110 18.40 5.54 -5.31
C SER A 110 18.87 4.32 -4.52
N ASP A 111 17.95 3.67 -3.79
CA ASP A 111 18.20 2.44 -3.05
C ASP A 111 18.30 1.30 -4.07
N GLY A 112 19.52 0.88 -4.43
CA GLY A 112 19.76 -0.11 -5.49
C GLY A 112 19.10 -1.48 -5.29
N SER A 113 18.41 -1.70 -4.16
CA SER A 113 17.57 -2.87 -3.92
C SER A 113 16.16 -2.71 -4.49
N TYR A 114 15.54 -1.53 -4.42
CA TYR A 114 14.14 -1.32 -4.83
C TYR A 114 14.05 -0.23 -5.90
N PRO A 115 13.35 -0.46 -7.02
CA PRO A 115 13.29 0.51 -8.12
C PRO A 115 12.44 1.75 -7.79
N LEU A 116 11.47 1.64 -6.89
CA LEU A 116 10.57 2.73 -6.53
C LEU A 116 10.57 3.01 -5.03
N VAL A 117 10.41 4.28 -4.69
CA VAL A 117 10.17 4.76 -3.32
C VAL A 117 9.07 5.82 -3.33
N ARG A 118 8.20 5.77 -2.33
CA ARG A 118 7.27 6.84 -1.99
C ARG A 118 7.66 7.35 -0.61
N SER A 119 8.25 8.54 -0.55
CA SER A 119 8.58 9.17 0.72
C SER A 119 7.35 9.76 1.40
N TYR A 120 7.33 9.75 2.73
CA TYR A 120 6.27 10.46 3.44
C TYR A 120 6.32 11.96 3.14
N ARG A 121 5.14 12.58 3.03
CA ARG A 121 4.97 14.01 2.89
C ARG A 121 4.80 14.62 4.26
N ASN A 122 5.61 15.62 4.58
CA ASN A 122 5.32 16.49 5.72
C ASN A 122 4.08 17.31 5.37
N ASN A 123 2.91 16.82 5.79
CA ASN A 123 1.72 17.66 5.88
C ASN A 123 1.89 18.54 7.12
N SER A 124 2.74 19.57 7.02
CA SER A 124 2.74 20.69 7.94
C SER A 124 1.41 21.42 7.73
N ILE A 125 0.43 21.15 8.60
CA ILE A 125 -0.73 22.01 8.79
C ILE A 125 -0.31 23.15 9.71
#